data_AF-A0A846YCS8-F1
#
_entry.id   AF-A0A846YCS8-F1
#
_cell.length_a   1.000
_cell.length_b   1.000
_cell.length_c   1.000
_cell.angle_alpha   90.00
_cell.angle_beta   90.00
_cell.angle_gamma   90.00
#
_symmetry.space_group_name_H-M   'P 1'
#
loop_
_entity.id
_entity.type
_entity.pdbx_description
1 polymer ?
#
loop_
_entity_poly.entity_id
_entity_poly.type
_entity_poly.pdbx_seq_one_letter_code
_entity_poly.pdbx_strand_id
1 'polypeptide(L)'
;MRDVEDLLGRLRRYPDVEAANLYAVDAADRLVLDVAAEALTTTEPGRVVVIGDNYGALTLGAAATHDLHRIRVHQDLLTGELALAANARALGLGDRYTAHSLDENLLRGATVVLLRLPRVLAGLAEIADAIARYAHPEVQVFAGGRDKYLTRAMNDILAESFTEVRASRGRQKSRTLLVRGPKPVGEPRFPLREHIGEFGIDVVAHGAAFSGPRLDIGTRFLLEHLRAMKPDARDAIDLGCGTGILAVALARSRPGIAVVGTDQSAAAVASATATAAANAVTGQVTVVRDDAMSAAADNSADLVVCNPPFHVGAAVHTGSAIKMFARTGKVLRPGGELWTVYNNHLNHRTVVERMVGRTEVVGRNRKFTVTRSVRGLHGFDAVATGVGV
;
A
#
# COMPACT_ATOMS: atom_id res chain seq x y z
N MET A 1 8.69 -18.16 -25.77
CA MET A 1 9.36 -18.43 -24.47
C MET A 1 10.74 -17.78 -24.32
N ARG A 2 11.64 -17.78 -25.32
CA ARG A 2 12.94 -17.07 -25.21
C ARG A 2 12.81 -15.53 -25.08
N ASP A 3 11.68 -14.97 -25.50
CA ASP A 3 11.39 -13.52 -25.47
C ASP A 3 10.85 -13.04 -24.10
N VAL A 4 9.92 -13.77 -23.48
CA VAL A 4 9.30 -13.36 -22.21
C VAL A 4 10.28 -13.40 -21.03
N GLU A 5 11.20 -14.36 -20.97
CA GLU A 5 12.15 -14.43 -19.86
C GLU A 5 13.21 -13.30 -19.95
N ASP A 6 13.61 -12.91 -21.16
CA ASP A 6 14.46 -11.73 -21.38
C ASP A 6 13.73 -10.45 -20.94
N LEU A 7 12.47 -10.29 -21.34
CA LEU A 7 11.63 -9.17 -20.91
C LEU A 7 11.49 -9.12 -19.39
N LEU A 8 11.15 -10.24 -18.75
CA LEU A 8 10.99 -10.31 -17.29
C LEU A 8 12.31 -10.02 -16.56
N GLY A 9 13.44 -10.43 -17.13
CA GLY A 9 14.78 -10.15 -16.59
C GLY A 9 15.15 -8.67 -16.60
N ARG A 10 14.52 -7.87 -17.46
CA ARG A 10 14.74 -6.41 -17.58
C ARG A 10 13.87 -5.57 -16.64
N LEU A 11 12.87 -6.17 -15.99
CA LEU A 11 11.97 -5.44 -15.10
C LEU A 11 12.70 -4.98 -13.83
N ARG A 12 12.41 -3.74 -13.42
CA ARG A 12 12.97 -3.12 -12.23
C ARG A 12 11.90 -2.81 -11.19
N ARG A 13 12.32 -2.62 -9.94
CA ARG A 13 11.42 -2.24 -8.84
C ARG A 13 11.23 -0.73 -8.74
N TYR A 14 12.16 0.04 -9.30
CA TYR A 14 12.14 1.50 -9.29
C TYR A 14 10.76 2.09 -9.66
N PRO A 15 10.22 3.05 -8.89
CA PRO A 15 10.89 3.81 -7.81
C PRO A 15 10.80 3.17 -6.42
N ASP A 16 10.29 1.94 -6.30
CA ASP A 16 10.33 1.19 -5.03
C ASP A 16 11.78 0.81 -4.66
N VAL A 17 11.98 0.40 -3.41
CA VAL A 17 13.28 0.03 -2.84
C VAL A 17 13.94 -1.07 -3.66
N GLU A 18 15.14 -0.80 -4.18
CA GLU A 18 15.99 -1.74 -4.89
C GLU A 18 17.13 -2.23 -3.99
N ALA A 19 17.42 -3.53 -4.05
CA ALA A 19 18.57 -4.16 -3.40
C ALA A 19 18.90 -5.47 -4.11
N ALA A 20 20.13 -5.98 -3.97
CA ALA A 20 20.59 -7.19 -4.66
C ALA A 20 19.74 -8.45 -4.39
N ASN A 21 19.02 -8.49 -3.26
CA ASN A 21 18.14 -9.59 -2.86
C ASN A 21 16.64 -9.29 -3.07
N LEU A 22 16.29 -8.17 -3.69
CA LEU A 22 14.92 -7.77 -4.00
C LEU A 22 14.71 -7.78 -5.51
N TYR A 23 13.74 -8.57 -5.95
CA TYR A 23 13.48 -8.81 -7.37
C TYR A 23 12.17 -8.14 -7.80
N ALA A 24 12.11 -7.71 -9.07
CA ALA A 24 10.89 -7.19 -9.70
C ALA A 24 9.94 -8.32 -10.15
N VAL A 25 10.47 -9.53 -10.32
CA VAL A 25 9.72 -10.70 -10.77
C VAL A 25 10.08 -11.89 -9.91
N ASP A 26 9.08 -12.64 -9.44
CA ASP A 26 9.28 -13.90 -8.76
C ASP A 26 8.64 -15.09 -9.49
N ALA A 27 8.79 -16.30 -8.92
CA ALA A 27 8.31 -17.51 -9.58
C ALA A 27 6.79 -17.64 -9.61
N ALA A 28 6.07 -16.92 -8.74
CA ALA A 28 4.62 -16.92 -8.77
C ALA A 28 4.10 -16.09 -9.95
N ASP A 29 4.75 -14.98 -10.30
CA ASP A 29 4.39 -14.19 -11.49
C ASP A 29 4.53 -15.05 -12.76
N ARG A 30 5.66 -15.74 -12.88
CA ARG A 30 5.91 -16.70 -13.99
C ARG A 30 4.91 -17.84 -14.00
N LEU A 31 4.53 -18.36 -12.84
CA LEU A 31 3.55 -19.44 -12.74
C LEU A 31 2.14 -18.99 -13.14
N VAL A 32 1.74 -17.77 -12.78
CA VAL A 32 0.44 -17.22 -13.21
C VAL A 32 0.39 -17.09 -14.72
N LEU A 33 1.41 -16.48 -15.35
CA LEU A 33 1.46 -16.33 -16.81
C LEU A 33 1.38 -17.68 -17.53
N ASP A 34 2.13 -18.67 -17.06
CA ASP A 34 2.15 -20.00 -17.68
C ASP A 34 0.82 -20.75 -17.50
N VAL A 35 0.23 -20.72 -16.30
CA VAL A 35 -1.07 -21.38 -16.04
C VAL A 35 -2.21 -20.68 -16.79
N ALA A 36 -2.11 -19.37 -17.02
CA ALA A 36 -3.12 -18.59 -17.73
C ALA A 36 -2.93 -18.58 -19.26
N ALA A 37 -1.86 -19.17 -19.81
CA ALA A 37 -1.46 -18.99 -21.21
C ALA A 37 -2.56 -19.33 -22.23
N GLU A 38 -3.32 -20.41 -22.01
CA GLU A 38 -4.43 -20.80 -22.89
C GLU A 38 -5.57 -19.77 -22.85
N ALA A 39 -5.95 -19.31 -21.65
CA ALA A 39 -6.98 -18.29 -21.48
C ALA A 39 -6.56 -16.94 -22.07
N LEU A 40 -5.27 -16.57 -21.93
CA LEU A 40 -4.71 -15.34 -22.50
C LEU A 40 -4.63 -15.38 -24.03
N THR A 41 -4.46 -16.56 -24.63
CA THR A 41 -4.40 -16.72 -26.10
C THR A 41 -5.78 -16.65 -26.75
N THR A 42 -6.82 -17.06 -26.03
CA THR A 42 -8.18 -17.21 -26.56
C THR A 42 -9.11 -16.03 -26.25
N THR A 43 -8.69 -15.12 -25.36
CA THR A 43 -9.51 -13.99 -24.92
C THR A 43 -9.53 -12.83 -25.91
N GLU A 44 -10.65 -12.11 -26.00
CA GLU A 44 -10.75 -10.92 -26.85
C GLU A 44 -9.94 -9.74 -26.26
N PRO A 45 -9.42 -8.83 -27.10
CA PRO A 45 -8.73 -7.63 -26.62
C PRO A 45 -9.62 -6.78 -25.70
N GLY A 46 -9.11 -6.33 -24.56
CA GLY A 46 -9.86 -5.57 -23.54
C GLY A 46 -10.60 -6.41 -22.49
N ARG A 47 -10.56 -7.74 -22.59
CA ARG A 47 -11.16 -8.67 -21.62
C ARG A 47 -10.22 -9.11 -20.49
N VAL A 48 -8.96 -8.69 -20.55
CA VAL A 48 -7.93 -9.03 -19.56
C VAL A 48 -7.80 -7.94 -18.51
N VAL A 49 -7.86 -8.36 -17.26
CA VAL A 49 -7.64 -7.52 -16.08
C VAL A 49 -6.47 -8.06 -15.29
N VAL A 50 -5.63 -7.16 -14.76
CA VAL A 50 -4.53 -7.52 -13.86
C VAL A 50 -4.68 -6.76 -12.55
N ILE A 51 -4.63 -7.48 -11.43
CA ILE A 51 -4.79 -6.90 -10.08
C ILE A 51 -3.58 -7.25 -9.23
N GLY A 52 -2.97 -6.23 -8.63
CA GLY A 52 -1.87 -6.37 -7.67
C GLY A 52 -0.51 -6.70 -8.29
N ASP A 53 -0.34 -6.51 -9.60
CA ASP A 53 0.96 -6.67 -10.26
C ASP A 53 1.94 -5.63 -9.73
N ASN A 54 2.95 -6.04 -8.98
CA ASN A 54 3.79 -5.08 -8.24
C ASN A 54 4.65 -4.22 -9.17
N TYR A 55 5.21 -4.81 -10.22
CA TYR A 55 6.23 -4.15 -11.06
C TYR A 55 6.04 -4.39 -12.56
N GLY A 56 4.90 -4.97 -12.96
CA GLY A 56 4.54 -5.16 -14.37
C GLY A 56 4.82 -6.54 -14.93
N ALA A 57 5.18 -7.53 -14.09
CA ALA A 57 5.50 -8.87 -14.55
C ALA A 57 4.30 -9.54 -15.25
N LEU A 58 3.12 -9.43 -14.65
CA LEU A 58 1.90 -10.04 -15.19
C LEU A 58 1.39 -9.24 -16.39
N THR A 59 1.34 -7.91 -16.26
CA THR A 59 0.81 -7.00 -17.27
C THR A 59 1.65 -7.04 -18.55
N LEU A 60 2.97 -6.79 -18.41
CA LEU A 60 3.88 -6.69 -19.56
C LEU A 60 4.23 -8.07 -20.09
N GLY A 61 4.33 -9.09 -19.22
CA GLY A 61 4.51 -10.47 -19.64
C GLY A 61 3.34 -10.99 -20.48
N ALA A 62 2.09 -10.71 -20.08
CA ALA A 62 0.91 -11.08 -20.85
C ALA A 62 0.82 -10.29 -22.17
N ALA A 63 1.06 -8.97 -22.12
CA ALA A 63 1.06 -8.10 -23.30
C ALA A 63 2.05 -8.58 -24.37
N ALA A 64 3.30 -8.84 -23.99
CA ALA A 64 4.33 -9.24 -24.94
C ALA A 64 4.16 -10.68 -25.44
N THR A 65 3.72 -11.61 -24.58
CA THR A 65 3.63 -13.03 -24.96
C THR A 65 2.43 -13.31 -25.86
N HIS A 66 1.33 -12.59 -25.67
CA HIS A 66 0.05 -12.86 -26.33
C HIS A 66 -0.43 -11.68 -27.21
N ASP A 67 0.42 -10.69 -27.46
CA ASP A 67 0.11 -9.45 -28.19
C ASP A 67 -1.18 -8.76 -27.70
N LEU A 68 -1.37 -8.75 -26.37
CA LEU A 68 -2.58 -8.22 -25.77
C LEU A 68 -2.53 -6.69 -25.71
N HIS A 69 -3.69 -6.09 -25.96
CA HIS A 69 -3.93 -4.65 -25.86
C HIS A 69 -5.11 -4.36 -24.95
N ARG A 70 -5.17 -3.12 -24.46
CA ARG A 70 -6.26 -2.63 -23.59
C ARG A 70 -6.38 -3.42 -22.30
N ILE A 71 -5.26 -3.90 -21.76
CA ILE A 71 -5.23 -4.55 -20.45
C ILE A 71 -5.63 -3.50 -19.40
N ARG A 72 -6.57 -3.85 -18.52
CA ARG A 72 -6.96 -2.96 -17.41
C ARG A 72 -6.25 -3.40 -16.14
N VAL A 73 -5.61 -2.47 -15.46
CA VAL A 73 -4.72 -2.79 -14.33
C VAL A 73 -5.16 -2.03 -13.09
N HIS A 74 -5.23 -2.73 -11.95
CA HIS A 74 -5.39 -2.12 -10.65
C HIS A 74 -4.21 -2.46 -9.74
N GLN A 75 -3.64 -1.44 -9.11
CA GLN A 75 -2.57 -1.54 -8.12
C GLN A 75 -2.92 -0.64 -6.95
N ASP A 76 -2.84 -1.16 -5.73
CA ASP A 76 -3.15 -0.36 -4.54
C ASP A 76 -2.01 0.64 -4.22
N LEU A 77 -0.75 0.21 -4.37
CA LEU A 77 0.41 1.02 -4.03
C LEU A 77 0.85 1.92 -5.21
N LEU A 78 1.00 3.21 -4.94
CA LEU A 78 1.49 4.20 -5.92
C LEU A 78 2.87 3.82 -6.49
N THR A 79 3.76 3.29 -5.65
CA THR A 79 5.09 2.83 -6.08
C THR A 79 5.02 1.71 -7.12
N GLY A 80 4.01 0.84 -7.02
CA GLY A 80 3.77 -0.20 -8.01
C GLY A 80 3.31 0.38 -9.35
N GLU A 81 2.38 1.34 -9.33
CA GLU A 81 1.91 2.01 -10.56
C GLU A 81 3.05 2.70 -11.29
N LEU A 82 3.88 3.44 -10.55
CA LEU A 82 5.04 4.12 -11.10
C LEU A 82 6.08 3.14 -11.66
N ALA A 83 6.28 2.00 -11.00
CA ALA A 83 7.21 0.97 -11.45
C ALA A 83 6.74 0.25 -12.72
N LEU A 84 5.46 -0.15 -12.77
CA LEU A 84 4.86 -0.70 -13.98
C LEU A 84 4.97 0.31 -15.13
N ALA A 85 4.65 1.59 -14.91
CA ALA A 85 4.76 2.63 -15.93
C ALA A 85 6.20 2.85 -16.41
N ALA A 86 7.19 2.82 -15.51
CA ALA A 86 8.61 2.93 -15.86
C ALA A 86 9.08 1.74 -16.70
N ASN A 87 8.73 0.52 -16.29
CA ASN A 87 9.06 -0.69 -17.04
C ASN A 87 8.36 -0.74 -18.40
N ALA A 88 7.08 -0.34 -18.46
CA ALA A 88 6.33 -0.28 -19.71
C ALA A 88 6.96 0.69 -20.72
N ARG A 89 7.41 1.87 -20.26
CA ARG A 89 8.15 2.82 -21.12
C ARG A 89 9.48 2.24 -21.60
N ALA A 90 10.25 1.62 -20.70
CA ALA A 90 11.55 1.01 -21.04
C ALA A 90 11.43 -0.15 -22.05
N LEU A 91 10.27 -0.81 -22.09
CA LEU A 91 9.98 -1.93 -22.99
C LEU A 91 9.17 -1.52 -24.23
N GLY A 92 8.74 -0.26 -24.35
CA GLY A 92 7.89 0.19 -25.46
C GLY A 92 6.46 -0.37 -25.43
N LEU A 93 5.94 -0.68 -24.24
CA LEU A 93 4.62 -1.30 -24.01
C LEU A 93 3.67 -0.38 -23.23
N GLY A 94 3.96 0.93 -23.18
CA GLY A 94 3.18 1.91 -22.42
C GLY A 94 1.74 2.10 -22.90
N ASP A 95 1.44 1.73 -24.15
CA ASP A 95 0.13 1.80 -24.79
C ASP A 95 -0.71 0.52 -24.62
N ARG A 96 -0.14 -0.54 -24.02
CA ARG A 96 -0.79 -1.85 -23.90
C ARG A 96 -1.80 -1.94 -22.77
N TYR A 97 -1.74 -1.03 -21.79
CA TYR A 97 -2.59 -1.08 -20.61
C TYR A 97 -3.09 0.30 -20.17
N THR A 98 -4.10 0.30 -19.30
CA THR A 98 -4.64 1.49 -18.62
C THR A 98 -4.80 1.18 -17.12
N ALA A 99 -4.53 2.16 -16.26
CA ALA A 99 -4.70 2.04 -14.82
C ALA A 99 -6.12 2.42 -14.38
N HIS A 100 -6.70 1.67 -13.45
CA HIS A 100 -8.07 1.85 -12.95
C HIS A 100 -8.15 1.66 -11.43
N SER A 101 -9.18 2.25 -10.83
CA SER A 101 -9.61 1.95 -9.45
C SER A 101 -10.22 0.55 -9.38
N LEU A 102 -10.33 -0.02 -8.17
CA LEU A 102 -11.00 -1.31 -7.95
C LEU A 102 -12.52 -1.12 -8.01
N ASP A 103 -13.05 -0.94 -9.21
CA ASP A 103 -14.46 -0.63 -9.46
C ASP A 103 -15.01 -1.35 -10.71
N GLU A 104 -16.21 -0.97 -11.11
CA GLU A 104 -16.86 -1.54 -12.30
C GLU A 104 -16.10 -1.25 -13.59
N ASN A 105 -15.41 -0.11 -13.73
CA ASN A 105 -14.68 0.24 -14.95
C ASN A 105 -13.50 -0.71 -15.18
N LEU A 106 -12.82 -1.10 -14.10
CA LEU A 106 -11.76 -2.11 -14.14
C LEU A 106 -12.29 -3.45 -14.66
N LEU A 107 -13.45 -3.90 -14.17
CA LEU A 107 -13.85 -5.30 -14.26
C LEU A 107 -14.94 -5.59 -15.30
N ARG A 108 -15.69 -4.57 -15.76
CA ARG A 108 -16.82 -4.75 -16.68
C ARG A 108 -16.43 -5.62 -17.86
N GLY A 109 -17.11 -6.75 -18.00
CA GLY A 109 -16.92 -7.67 -19.11
C GLY A 109 -15.55 -8.35 -19.17
N ALA A 110 -14.76 -8.35 -18.09
CA ALA A 110 -13.50 -9.09 -18.03
C ALA A 110 -13.78 -10.60 -17.98
N THR A 111 -13.09 -11.37 -18.82
CA THR A 111 -13.18 -12.85 -18.83
C THR A 111 -11.93 -13.52 -18.27
N VAL A 112 -10.81 -12.78 -18.18
CA VAL A 112 -9.56 -13.25 -17.59
C VAL A 112 -9.05 -12.23 -16.58
N VAL A 113 -8.83 -12.67 -15.34
CA VAL A 113 -8.22 -11.85 -14.29
C VAL A 113 -6.92 -12.52 -13.84
N LEU A 114 -5.79 -11.83 -14.00
CA LEU A 114 -4.53 -12.22 -13.39
C LEU A 114 -4.41 -11.52 -12.05
N LEU A 115 -4.33 -12.28 -10.95
CA LEU A 115 -4.30 -11.72 -9.60
C LEU A 115 -2.99 -12.10 -8.92
N ARG A 116 -2.24 -11.10 -8.47
CA ARG A 116 -1.21 -11.32 -7.45
C ARG A 116 -1.91 -11.35 -6.09
N LEU A 117 -1.87 -12.49 -5.41
CA LEU A 117 -2.58 -12.65 -4.13
C LEU A 117 -2.06 -11.62 -3.11
N PRO A 118 -2.95 -10.77 -2.55
CA PRO A 118 -2.58 -9.83 -1.51
C PRO A 118 -2.31 -10.58 -0.20
N ARG A 119 -1.55 -9.95 0.70
CA ARG A 119 -1.26 -10.53 2.02
C ARG A 119 -2.42 -10.36 3.01
N VAL A 120 -3.23 -9.33 2.83
CA VAL A 120 -4.33 -8.99 3.72
C VAL A 120 -5.60 -9.68 3.23
N LEU A 121 -6.19 -10.53 4.07
CA LEU A 121 -7.40 -11.30 3.72
C LEU A 121 -8.60 -10.40 3.41
N ALA A 122 -8.76 -9.28 4.11
CA ALA A 122 -9.83 -8.32 3.81
C ALA A 122 -9.65 -7.70 2.41
N GLY A 123 -8.41 -7.43 1.98
CA GLY A 123 -8.12 -6.97 0.62
C GLY A 123 -8.43 -8.05 -0.42
N LEU A 124 -8.16 -9.33 -0.13
CA LEU A 124 -8.59 -10.43 -0.99
C LEU A 124 -10.12 -10.52 -1.07
N ALA A 125 -10.82 -10.33 0.05
CA ALA A 125 -12.28 -10.38 0.10
C ALA A 125 -12.91 -9.24 -0.73
N GLU A 126 -12.37 -8.03 -0.64
CA GLU A 126 -12.84 -6.90 -1.46
C GLU A 126 -12.58 -7.11 -2.95
N ILE A 127 -11.39 -7.61 -3.32
CA ILE A 127 -11.08 -7.97 -4.70
C ILE A 127 -12.02 -9.07 -5.21
N ALA A 128 -12.28 -10.09 -4.39
CA ALA A 128 -13.16 -11.20 -4.75
C ALA A 128 -14.62 -10.74 -4.96
N ASP A 129 -15.15 -9.89 -4.06
CA ASP A 129 -16.48 -9.28 -4.23
C ASP A 129 -16.53 -8.43 -5.51
N ALA A 130 -15.54 -7.58 -5.73
CA ALA A 130 -15.50 -6.72 -6.92
C ALA A 130 -15.51 -7.55 -8.21
N ILE A 131 -14.66 -8.58 -8.30
CA ILE A 131 -14.63 -9.47 -9.47
C ILE A 131 -15.99 -10.16 -9.64
N ALA A 132 -16.55 -10.75 -8.58
CA ALA A 132 -17.82 -11.44 -8.68
C ALA A 132 -18.99 -10.52 -9.06
N ARG A 133 -18.92 -9.25 -8.65
CA ARG A 133 -19.94 -8.23 -8.90
C ARG A 133 -19.91 -7.66 -10.31
N TYR A 134 -18.72 -7.42 -10.87
CA TYR A 134 -18.57 -6.60 -12.08
C TYR A 134 -17.99 -7.35 -13.29
N ALA A 135 -17.30 -8.49 -13.07
CA ALA A 135 -16.71 -9.24 -14.17
C ALA A 135 -17.75 -10.00 -14.99
N HIS A 136 -17.33 -10.55 -16.13
CA HIS A 136 -18.19 -11.42 -16.92
C HIS A 136 -18.54 -12.70 -16.13
N PRO A 137 -19.75 -13.28 -16.26
CA PRO A 137 -20.11 -14.54 -15.56
C PRO A 137 -19.13 -15.70 -15.81
N GLU A 138 -18.54 -15.76 -17.00
CA GLU A 138 -17.53 -16.76 -17.38
C GLU A 138 -16.09 -16.36 -17.00
N VAL A 139 -15.90 -15.40 -16.09
CA VAL A 139 -14.56 -14.96 -15.68
C VAL A 139 -13.75 -16.11 -15.08
N GLN A 140 -12.49 -16.18 -15.49
CA GLN A 140 -11.49 -17.05 -14.93
C GLN A 140 -10.43 -16.21 -14.22
N VAL A 141 -10.24 -16.47 -12.92
CA VAL A 141 -9.21 -15.78 -12.13
C VAL A 141 -8.03 -16.72 -11.89
N PHE A 142 -6.84 -16.21 -12.16
CA PHE A 142 -5.56 -16.88 -11.95
C PHE A 142 -4.80 -16.16 -10.83
N ALA A 143 -5.00 -16.61 -9.60
CA ALA A 143 -4.51 -15.94 -8.40
C ALA A 143 -3.22 -16.57 -7.86
N GLY A 144 -2.07 -15.94 -8.10
CA GLY A 144 -0.75 -16.48 -7.78
C GLY A 144 -0.14 -15.99 -6.48
N GLY A 145 0.50 -16.90 -5.74
CA GLY A 145 1.19 -16.64 -4.48
C GLY A 145 2.46 -17.49 -4.29
N ARG A 146 3.42 -17.00 -3.52
CA ARG A 146 4.53 -17.83 -3.00
C ARG A 146 4.00 -18.71 -1.87
N ASP A 147 4.40 -19.98 -1.82
CA ASP A 147 3.87 -20.96 -0.85
C ASP A 147 3.95 -20.48 0.61
N LYS A 148 5.04 -19.80 0.98
CA LYS A 148 5.24 -19.25 2.34
C LYS A 148 4.23 -18.17 2.74
N TYR A 149 3.44 -17.65 1.81
CA TYR A 149 2.41 -16.64 2.05
C TYR A 149 1.00 -17.17 1.78
N LEU A 150 0.86 -18.36 1.22
CA LEU A 150 -0.44 -18.98 0.95
C LEU A 150 -0.99 -19.58 2.24
N THR A 151 -2.26 -19.29 2.52
CA THR A 151 -2.99 -19.85 3.66
C THR A 151 -4.28 -20.51 3.19
N ARG A 152 -4.82 -21.43 3.98
CA ARG A 152 -6.13 -22.05 3.68
C ARG A 152 -7.25 -21.00 3.65
N ALA A 153 -7.20 -20.03 4.55
CA ALA A 153 -8.15 -18.92 4.62
C ALA A 153 -8.30 -18.14 3.30
N MET A 154 -7.25 -18.05 2.46
CA MET A 154 -7.39 -17.42 1.14
C MET A 154 -8.36 -18.18 0.23
N ASN A 155 -8.39 -19.52 0.32
CA ASN A 155 -9.32 -20.35 -0.45
C ASN A 155 -10.74 -20.16 0.08
N ASP A 156 -10.90 -20.12 1.41
CA ASP A 156 -12.19 -19.90 2.05
C ASP A 156 -12.79 -18.54 1.65
N ILE A 157 -11.99 -17.48 1.68
CA ILE A 157 -12.40 -16.13 1.23
C ILE A 157 -12.80 -16.12 -0.25
N LEU A 158 -12.02 -16.74 -1.14
CA LEU A 158 -12.40 -16.85 -2.55
C LEU A 158 -13.68 -17.66 -2.71
N ALA A 159 -13.85 -18.73 -1.93
CA ALA A 159 -15.05 -19.56 -1.95
C ALA A 159 -16.30 -18.84 -1.41
N GLU A 160 -16.18 -17.70 -0.70
CA GLU A 160 -17.35 -16.87 -0.38
C GLU A 160 -17.97 -16.27 -1.65
N SER A 161 -17.14 -15.85 -2.62
CA SER A 161 -17.58 -15.15 -3.84
C SER A 161 -17.67 -16.05 -5.08
N PHE A 162 -17.08 -17.24 -5.06
CA PHE A 162 -16.99 -18.12 -6.24
C PHE A 162 -17.40 -19.56 -5.92
N THR A 163 -17.93 -20.28 -6.91
CA THR A 163 -18.36 -21.68 -6.78
C THR A 163 -17.19 -22.66 -6.89
N GLU A 164 -16.13 -22.30 -7.60
CA GLU A 164 -14.96 -23.17 -7.78
C GLU A 164 -13.68 -22.43 -7.42
N VAL A 165 -12.90 -23.03 -6.50
CA VAL A 165 -11.54 -22.61 -6.15
C VAL A 165 -10.65 -23.85 -6.14
N ARG A 166 -9.67 -23.90 -7.05
CA ARG A 166 -8.75 -25.05 -7.18
C ARG A 166 -7.31 -24.60 -7.24
N ALA A 167 -6.43 -25.25 -6.48
CA ALA A 167 -5.01 -24.97 -6.53
C ALA A 167 -4.32 -25.72 -7.69
N SER A 168 -3.42 -25.04 -8.40
CA SER A 168 -2.51 -25.66 -9.36
C SER A 168 -1.50 -26.59 -8.65
N ARG A 169 -0.78 -27.39 -9.44
CA ARG A 169 0.45 -28.02 -8.96
C ARG A 169 1.43 -26.94 -8.52
N GLY A 170 2.12 -27.18 -7.42
CA GLY A 170 3.16 -26.26 -6.95
C GLY A 170 4.38 -26.29 -7.86
N ARG A 171 4.93 -25.12 -8.17
CA ARG A 171 6.18 -24.97 -8.92
C ARG A 171 7.06 -23.90 -8.29
N GLN A 172 8.34 -24.20 -8.09
CA GLN A 172 9.34 -23.26 -7.56
C GLN A 172 8.89 -22.55 -6.26
N LYS A 173 8.22 -23.27 -5.35
CA LYS A 173 7.63 -22.74 -4.10
C LYS A 173 6.53 -21.69 -4.34
N SER A 174 5.68 -21.92 -5.34
CA SER A 174 4.55 -21.06 -5.73
C SER A 174 3.40 -21.91 -6.22
N ARG A 175 2.18 -21.38 -6.09
CA ARG A 175 0.95 -21.96 -6.61
C ARG A 175 0.04 -20.86 -7.17
N THR A 176 -0.81 -21.25 -8.11
CA THR A 176 -1.90 -20.44 -8.64
C THR A 176 -3.22 -21.05 -8.20
N LEU A 177 -4.12 -20.24 -7.64
CA LEU A 177 -5.51 -20.62 -7.42
C LEU A 177 -6.31 -20.26 -8.68
N LEU A 178 -6.96 -21.27 -9.25
CA LEU A 178 -7.88 -21.18 -10.37
C LEU A 178 -9.27 -20.98 -9.79
N VAL A 179 -9.90 -19.85 -10.10
CA VAL A 179 -11.20 -19.47 -9.52
C VAL A 179 -12.19 -19.16 -10.63
N ARG A 180 -13.40 -19.74 -10.53
CA ARG A 180 -14.48 -19.63 -11.54
C ARG A 180 -15.86 -19.66 -10.90
N GLY A 181 -16.85 -19.23 -11.69
CA GLY A 181 -18.25 -19.22 -11.31
C GLY A 181 -18.55 -18.20 -10.21
N PRO A 182 -18.55 -16.89 -10.54
CA PRO A 182 -19.05 -15.86 -9.65
C PRO A 182 -20.40 -16.23 -9.06
N LYS A 183 -20.53 -16.12 -7.74
CA LYS A 183 -21.82 -16.25 -7.06
C LYS A 183 -22.59 -14.94 -7.17
N PRO A 184 -23.94 -14.99 -7.09
CA PRO A 184 -24.74 -13.78 -6.93
C PRO A 184 -24.26 -12.99 -5.71
N VAL A 185 -23.94 -11.72 -5.90
CA VAL A 185 -23.49 -10.81 -4.85
C VAL A 185 -24.67 -10.04 -4.27
N GLY A 186 -24.68 -9.89 -2.94
CA GLY A 186 -25.64 -9.03 -2.24
C GLY A 186 -25.17 -7.58 -2.17
N GLU A 187 -25.60 -6.87 -1.12
CA GLU A 187 -25.10 -5.52 -0.81
C GLU A 187 -23.57 -5.50 -0.68
N PRO A 188 -22.90 -4.41 -1.15
CA PRO A 188 -21.45 -4.27 -1.01
C PRO A 188 -21.00 -4.37 0.44
N ARG A 189 -20.03 -5.24 0.71
CA ARG A 189 -19.45 -5.43 2.05
C ARG A 189 -18.46 -4.32 2.43
N PHE A 190 -17.77 -3.75 1.45
CA PHE A 190 -16.73 -2.74 1.65
C PHE A 190 -17.21 -1.36 1.18
N PRO A 191 -16.72 -0.27 1.81
CA PRO A 191 -15.81 -0.26 2.96
C PRO A 191 -16.47 -0.72 4.27
N LEU A 192 -15.68 -1.28 5.19
CA LEU A 192 -16.13 -1.66 6.53
C LEU A 192 -16.15 -0.45 7.46
N ARG A 193 -17.02 -0.45 8.47
CA ARG A 193 -17.10 0.60 9.48
C ARG A 193 -17.03 0.02 10.90
N GLU A 194 -16.30 0.69 11.78
CA GLU A 194 -16.24 0.38 13.22
C GLU A 194 -16.15 1.67 14.05
N HIS A 195 -16.75 1.69 15.24
CA HIS A 195 -16.66 2.82 16.16
C HIS A 195 -15.66 2.51 17.28
N ILE A 196 -14.60 3.32 17.39
CA ILE A 196 -13.59 3.24 18.44
C ILE A 196 -14.07 4.06 19.64
N GLY A 197 -14.78 3.42 20.58
CA GLY A 197 -15.37 4.10 21.74
C GLY A 197 -14.38 4.85 22.63
N GLU A 198 -13.14 4.34 22.79
CA GLU A 198 -12.08 4.96 23.59
C GLU A 198 -11.75 6.40 23.14
N PHE A 199 -11.82 6.66 21.83
CA PHE A 199 -11.54 7.98 21.25
C PHE A 199 -12.78 8.63 20.62
N GLY A 200 -13.92 7.92 20.61
CA GLY A 200 -15.16 8.34 19.95
C GLY A 200 -14.99 8.58 18.45
N ILE A 201 -14.20 7.75 17.76
CA ILE A 201 -13.89 7.90 16.33
C ILE A 201 -14.60 6.82 15.52
N ASP A 202 -15.33 7.22 14.48
CA ASP A 202 -15.88 6.30 13.48
C ASP A 202 -14.85 6.05 12.37
N VAL A 203 -14.39 4.81 12.21
CA VAL A 203 -13.39 4.45 11.20
C VAL A 203 -14.06 3.73 10.04
N VAL A 204 -13.77 4.16 8.83
CA VAL A 204 -14.19 3.54 7.57
C VAL A 204 -12.95 3.00 6.87
N ALA A 205 -12.98 1.74 6.43
CA ALA A 205 -11.81 1.05 5.89
C ALA A 205 -12.12 0.14 4.70
N HIS A 206 -11.40 0.36 3.60
CA HIS A 206 -11.27 -0.60 2.51
C HIS A 206 -10.38 -1.79 2.92
N GLY A 207 -10.56 -2.92 2.24
CA GLY A 207 -9.99 -4.20 2.63
C GLY A 207 -8.46 -4.24 2.64
N ALA A 208 -7.81 -3.45 1.77
CA ALA A 208 -6.34 -3.36 1.74
C ALA A 208 -5.74 -2.43 2.80
N ALA A 209 -6.56 -1.59 3.47
CA ALA A 209 -6.07 -0.65 4.48
C ALA A 209 -5.50 -1.37 5.72
N PHE A 210 -4.40 -0.84 6.26
CA PHE A 210 -3.75 -1.41 7.44
C PHE A 210 -4.69 -1.46 8.65
N SER A 211 -4.70 -2.59 9.37
CA SER A 211 -5.59 -2.88 10.51
C SER A 211 -7.11 -2.86 10.21
N GLY A 212 -7.53 -2.58 8.97
CA GLY A 212 -8.95 -2.38 8.66
C GLY A 212 -9.54 -1.26 9.53
N PRO A 213 -10.82 -1.36 9.96
CA PRO A 213 -11.43 -0.30 10.76
C PRO A 213 -11.04 -0.36 12.25
N ARG A 214 -10.18 -1.32 12.66
CA ARG A 214 -9.76 -1.50 14.06
C ARG A 214 -8.59 -0.60 14.42
N LEU A 215 -8.57 -0.16 15.67
CA LEU A 215 -7.44 0.54 16.25
C LEU A 215 -6.23 -0.40 16.44
N ASP A 216 -5.14 -0.14 15.72
CA ASP A 216 -3.85 -0.81 15.94
C ASP A 216 -3.27 -0.47 17.33
N ILE A 217 -2.60 -1.44 17.96
CA ILE A 217 -2.06 -1.30 19.31
C ILE A 217 -0.85 -0.34 19.39
N GLY A 218 -0.09 -0.17 18.31
CA GLY A 218 0.97 0.84 18.23
C GLY A 218 0.36 2.24 18.13
N THR A 219 -0.64 2.40 17.26
CA THR A 219 -1.42 3.63 17.11
C THR A 219 -2.12 4.03 18.41
N ARG A 220 -2.74 3.07 19.12
CA ARG A 220 -3.33 3.30 20.45
C ARG A 220 -2.29 3.87 21.42
N PHE A 221 -1.12 3.23 21.49
CA PHE A 221 -0.06 3.67 22.41
C PHE A 221 0.48 5.06 22.03
N LEU A 222 0.57 5.40 20.74
CA LEU A 222 0.93 6.74 20.30
C LEU A 222 -0.12 7.79 20.73
N LEU A 223 -1.41 7.46 20.60
CA LEU A 223 -2.53 8.35 20.95
C LEU A 223 -2.61 8.68 22.45
N GLU A 224 -2.05 7.86 23.33
CA GLU A 224 -1.94 8.19 24.78
C GLU A 224 -1.19 9.52 25.01
N HIS A 225 -0.32 9.92 24.07
CA HIS A 225 0.46 11.15 24.14
C HIS A 225 -0.12 12.32 23.33
N LEU A 226 -1.32 12.18 22.74
CA LEU A 226 -1.91 13.15 21.81
C LEU A 226 -1.92 14.60 22.32
N ARG A 227 -2.19 14.80 23.62
CA ARG A 227 -2.23 16.14 24.23
C ARG A 227 -0.86 16.81 24.34
N ALA A 228 0.22 16.04 24.38
CA ALA A 228 1.58 16.55 24.49
C ALA A 228 2.22 16.88 23.13
N MET A 229 1.68 16.38 22.02
CA MET A 229 2.28 16.52 20.69
C MET A 229 2.17 17.96 20.18
N LYS A 230 3.25 18.75 20.23
CA LYS A 230 3.32 20.15 19.76
C LYS A 230 1.98 20.91 19.90
N PRO A 231 1.57 21.31 21.13
CA PRO A 231 0.21 21.83 21.39
C PRO A 231 -0.17 23.09 20.60
N ASP A 232 0.83 23.85 20.16
CA ASP A 232 0.72 25.06 19.34
C ASP A 232 0.87 24.80 17.83
N ALA A 233 0.89 23.53 17.39
CA ALA A 233 0.91 23.19 15.97
C ALA A 233 -0.34 23.68 15.24
N ARG A 234 -0.14 24.35 14.10
CA ARG A 234 -1.20 24.72 13.16
C ARG A 234 -1.23 23.83 11.95
N ASP A 235 -0.05 23.41 11.46
CA ASP A 235 0.08 22.49 10.33
C ASP A 235 0.63 21.14 10.79
N ALA A 236 -0.14 20.07 10.58
CA ALA A 236 0.27 18.71 10.91
C ALA A 236 0.23 17.78 9.71
N ILE A 237 1.06 16.74 9.73
CA ILE A 237 1.04 15.65 8.75
C ILE A 237 0.93 14.31 9.47
N ASP A 238 -0.01 13.48 9.04
CA ASP A 238 -0.11 12.07 9.40
C ASP A 238 0.57 11.23 8.30
N LEU A 239 1.81 10.79 8.57
CA LEU A 239 2.70 10.14 7.61
C LEU A 239 2.51 8.63 7.60
N GLY A 240 1.99 8.11 6.48
CA GLY A 240 1.49 6.74 6.39
C GLY A 240 0.16 6.63 7.13
N CYS A 241 -0.80 7.47 6.76
CA CYS A 241 -2.00 7.71 7.56
C CYS A 241 -2.92 6.49 7.69
N GLY A 242 -2.80 5.48 6.82
CA GLY A 242 -3.68 4.31 6.85
C GLY A 242 -5.15 4.72 6.77
N THR A 243 -5.95 4.39 7.79
CA THR A 243 -7.37 4.80 7.88
C THR A 243 -7.59 6.21 8.46
N GLY A 244 -6.53 6.98 8.71
CA GLY A 244 -6.62 8.38 9.13
C GLY A 244 -6.97 8.60 10.61
N ILE A 245 -6.85 7.56 11.45
CA ILE A 245 -7.18 7.65 12.89
C ILE A 245 -6.37 8.76 13.59
N LEU A 246 -5.06 8.86 13.33
CA LEU A 246 -4.22 9.90 13.93
C LEU A 246 -4.63 11.28 13.43
N ALA A 247 -4.86 11.43 12.12
CA ALA A 247 -5.35 12.69 11.54
C ALA A 247 -6.68 13.17 12.14
N VAL A 248 -7.67 12.28 12.26
CA VAL A 248 -8.98 12.60 12.86
C VAL A 248 -8.84 12.91 14.36
N ALA A 249 -8.01 12.16 15.09
CA ALA A 249 -7.76 12.42 16.50
C ALA A 249 -7.14 13.82 16.72
N LEU A 250 -6.16 14.20 15.89
CA LEU A 250 -5.57 15.54 15.91
C LEU A 250 -6.62 16.62 15.66
N ALA A 251 -7.36 16.53 14.55
CA ALA A 251 -8.40 17.50 14.17
C ALA A 251 -9.49 17.66 15.25
N ARG A 252 -9.98 16.55 15.83
CA ARG A 252 -10.98 16.62 16.90
C ARG A 252 -10.43 17.20 18.20
N SER A 253 -9.14 17.02 18.47
CA SER A 253 -8.51 17.56 19.68
C SER A 253 -8.18 19.06 19.58
N ARG A 254 -8.14 19.63 18.37
CA ARG A 254 -7.60 20.97 18.09
C ARG A 254 -8.40 21.67 16.98
N PRO A 255 -9.40 22.51 17.32
CA PRO A 255 -10.31 23.12 16.33
C PRO A 255 -9.66 23.97 15.22
N GLY A 256 -8.39 24.39 15.38
CA GLY A 256 -7.68 25.24 14.41
C GLY A 256 -6.52 24.54 13.69
N ILE A 257 -6.37 23.22 13.81
CA ILE A 257 -5.29 22.50 13.14
C ILE A 257 -5.69 22.12 11.72
N ALA A 258 -4.77 22.30 10.77
CA ALA A 258 -4.83 21.71 9.45
C ALA A 258 -4.00 20.43 9.45
N VAL A 259 -4.59 19.31 9.04
CA VAL A 259 -3.90 18.01 8.98
C VAL A 259 -3.89 17.49 7.55
N VAL A 260 -2.72 17.14 7.06
CA VAL A 260 -2.56 16.38 5.81
C VAL A 260 -2.29 14.92 6.15
N GLY A 261 -3.20 14.02 5.81
CA GLY A 261 -2.93 12.58 5.79
C GLY A 261 -2.27 12.18 4.48
N THR A 262 -1.17 11.45 4.53
CA THR A 262 -0.47 10.98 3.32
C THR A 262 -0.23 9.48 3.38
N ASP A 263 -0.54 8.77 2.30
CA ASP A 263 -0.29 7.33 2.17
C ASP A 263 -0.04 6.94 0.70
N GLN A 264 0.71 5.85 0.48
CA GLN A 264 0.93 5.31 -0.87
C GLN A 264 -0.25 4.45 -1.35
N SER A 265 -1.02 3.87 -0.41
CA SER A 265 -2.14 2.97 -0.69
C SER A 265 -3.38 3.76 -1.09
N ALA A 266 -3.96 3.42 -2.25
CA ALA A 266 -5.23 3.98 -2.70
C ALA A 266 -6.36 3.63 -1.72
N ALA A 267 -6.36 2.40 -1.20
CA ALA A 267 -7.31 1.94 -0.20
C ALA A 267 -7.16 2.72 1.13
N ALA A 268 -5.94 3.00 1.58
CA ALA A 268 -5.69 3.83 2.75
C ALA A 268 -6.23 5.26 2.55
N VAL A 269 -5.91 5.90 1.43
CA VAL A 269 -6.37 7.25 1.12
C VAL A 269 -7.90 7.34 1.07
N ALA A 270 -8.56 6.38 0.41
CA ALA A 270 -10.02 6.31 0.39
C ALA A 270 -10.60 6.10 1.79
N SER A 271 -9.98 5.25 2.60
CA SER A 271 -10.38 4.97 3.99
C SER A 271 -10.23 6.18 4.90
N ALA A 272 -9.10 6.88 4.86
CA ALA A 272 -8.84 8.07 5.64
C ALA A 272 -9.79 9.23 5.24
N THR A 273 -10.06 9.38 3.95
CA THR A 273 -11.04 10.37 3.45
C THR A 273 -12.44 10.08 3.99
N ALA A 274 -12.88 8.83 3.89
CA ALA A 274 -14.19 8.41 4.40
C ALA A 274 -14.27 8.51 5.94
N THR A 275 -13.18 8.22 6.64
CA THR A 275 -13.06 8.38 8.09
C THR A 275 -13.14 9.85 8.51
N ALA A 276 -12.46 10.75 7.80
CA ALA A 276 -12.58 12.20 8.05
C ALA A 276 -14.02 12.71 7.85
N ALA A 277 -14.71 12.22 6.82
CA ALA A 277 -16.12 12.53 6.57
C ALA A 277 -17.04 12.00 7.69
N ALA A 278 -16.86 10.75 8.10
CA ALA A 278 -17.66 10.12 9.16
C ALA A 278 -17.53 10.84 10.52
N ASN A 279 -16.44 11.58 10.74
CA ASN A 279 -16.18 12.32 11.97
C ASN A 279 -16.36 13.85 11.82
N ALA A 280 -16.90 14.32 10.70
CA ALA A 280 -17.15 15.74 10.42
C ALA A 280 -15.90 16.65 10.54
N VAL A 281 -14.74 16.15 10.11
CA VAL A 281 -13.47 16.90 10.13
C VAL A 281 -12.88 17.19 8.75
N THR A 282 -13.69 17.09 7.69
CA THR A 282 -13.26 17.35 6.29
C THR A 282 -12.79 18.79 6.05
N GLY A 283 -13.20 19.74 6.89
CA GLY A 283 -12.68 21.12 6.85
C GLY A 283 -11.28 21.29 7.46
N GLN A 284 -10.77 20.27 8.17
CA GLN A 284 -9.45 20.28 8.84
C GLN A 284 -8.50 19.23 8.26
N VAL A 285 -9.03 18.11 7.78
CA VAL A 285 -8.24 16.97 7.28
C VAL A 285 -8.33 16.90 5.76
N THR A 286 -7.18 17.00 5.10
CA THR A 286 -7.01 16.68 3.68
C THR A 286 -6.20 15.40 3.56
N VAL A 287 -6.57 14.49 2.65
CA VAL A 287 -5.85 13.24 2.45
C VAL A 287 -5.30 13.20 1.03
N VAL A 288 -4.03 12.83 0.87
CA VAL A 288 -3.34 12.76 -0.41
C VAL A 288 -2.70 11.39 -0.61
N ARG A 289 -2.68 10.92 -1.86
CA ARG A 289 -1.91 9.75 -2.24
C ARG A 289 -0.51 10.18 -2.66
N ASP A 290 0.49 9.84 -1.87
CA ASP A 290 1.87 10.26 -2.10
C ASP A 290 2.87 9.21 -1.57
N ASP A 291 4.08 9.26 -2.12
CA ASP A 291 5.22 8.50 -1.66
C ASP A 291 5.92 9.23 -0.51
N ALA A 292 5.49 8.89 0.71
CA ALA A 292 5.81 9.58 1.95
C ALA A 292 5.30 11.04 1.96
N MET A 293 6.15 12.01 1.64
CA MET A 293 5.78 13.44 1.57
C MET A 293 6.51 14.08 0.39
N SER A 294 6.60 13.36 -0.73
CA SER A 294 7.35 13.83 -1.90
C SER A 294 6.83 15.17 -2.40
N ALA A 295 5.52 15.42 -2.33
CA ALA A 295 4.88 16.65 -2.76
C ALA A 295 4.83 17.77 -1.69
N ALA A 296 5.13 17.46 -0.41
CA ALA A 296 5.09 18.47 0.65
C ALA A 296 6.25 19.46 0.51
N ALA A 297 5.99 20.76 0.72
CA ALA A 297 7.05 21.76 0.72
C ALA A 297 7.98 21.60 1.93
N ASP A 298 9.23 21.99 1.79
CA ASP A 298 10.17 22.06 2.92
C ASP A 298 9.71 23.15 3.91
N ASN A 299 9.93 22.93 5.21
CA ASN A 299 9.51 23.85 6.28
C ASN A 299 8.00 24.21 6.27
N SER A 300 7.14 23.24 5.99
CA SER A 300 5.69 23.43 5.86
C SER A 300 4.86 22.83 7.00
N ALA A 301 5.44 22.03 7.90
CA ALA A 301 4.71 21.40 9.00
C ALA A 301 5.30 21.76 10.37
N ASP A 302 4.43 21.95 11.37
CA ASP A 302 4.83 22.09 12.77
C ASP A 302 4.94 20.72 13.47
N LEU A 303 4.10 19.77 13.04
CA LEU A 303 3.97 18.44 13.63
C LEU A 303 3.90 17.37 12.53
N VAL A 304 4.67 16.30 12.68
CA VAL A 304 4.50 15.06 11.92
C VAL A 304 4.23 13.94 12.91
N VAL A 305 3.17 13.17 12.68
CA VAL A 305 2.87 11.93 13.41
C VAL A 305 3.05 10.74 12.47
N CYS A 306 3.58 9.63 12.98
CA CYS A 306 3.92 8.49 12.12
C CYS A 306 3.89 7.16 12.89
N ASN A 307 3.11 6.19 12.39
CA ASN A 307 3.23 4.77 12.76
C ASN A 307 3.76 3.98 11.53
N PRO A 308 5.09 3.94 11.32
CA PRO A 308 5.65 3.42 10.08
C PRO A 308 5.39 1.92 9.86
N PRO A 309 5.36 1.43 8.60
CA PRO A 309 5.03 0.04 8.30
C PRO A 309 6.11 -0.96 8.78
N PHE A 310 5.81 -1.70 9.86
CA PHE A 310 6.73 -2.69 10.45
C PHE A 310 6.54 -4.13 9.98
N HIS A 311 5.76 -4.40 8.90
CA HIS A 311 5.47 -5.77 8.42
C HIS A 311 6.02 -6.20 7.03
N VAL A 312 6.67 -5.31 6.27
CA VAL A 312 7.36 -5.61 5.00
C VAL A 312 8.87 -5.93 5.16
N GLY A 313 9.25 -7.19 5.39
CA GLY A 313 10.61 -7.78 5.41
C GLY A 313 11.85 -6.91 5.77
N ALA A 314 12.69 -7.35 6.71
CA ALA A 314 13.88 -6.64 7.28
C ALA A 314 14.53 -5.52 6.42
N ALA A 315 14.91 -5.82 5.17
CA ALA A 315 15.54 -4.88 4.24
C ALA A 315 14.59 -3.78 3.71
N VAL A 316 13.34 -4.12 3.38
CA VAL A 316 12.34 -3.18 2.84
C VAL A 316 11.81 -2.24 3.93
N HIS A 317 11.65 -2.71 5.17
CA HIS A 317 11.31 -1.85 6.31
C HIS A 317 12.32 -0.73 6.49
N THR A 318 13.60 -1.08 6.45
CA THR A 318 14.68 -0.15 6.74
C THR A 318 14.73 0.94 5.68
N GLY A 319 14.63 0.59 4.40
CA GLY A 319 14.59 1.57 3.30
C GLY A 319 13.39 2.52 3.36
N SER A 320 12.19 1.98 3.59
CA SER A 320 10.95 2.77 3.59
C SER A 320 10.87 3.73 4.79
N ALA A 321 11.19 3.25 6.00
CA ALA A 321 11.20 4.09 7.20
C ALA A 321 12.29 5.17 7.13
N ILE A 322 13.49 4.85 6.63
CA ILE A 322 14.56 5.85 6.43
C ILE A 322 14.10 6.95 5.48
N LYS A 323 13.46 6.61 4.36
CA LYS A 323 12.93 7.59 3.40
C LYS A 323 11.90 8.52 4.06
N MET A 324 10.99 7.95 4.85
CA MET A 324 10.00 8.70 5.62
C MET A 324 10.66 9.68 6.61
N PHE A 325 11.63 9.22 7.40
CA PHE A 325 12.34 10.08 8.37
C PHE A 325 13.19 11.16 7.70
N ALA A 326 13.91 10.82 6.62
CA ALA A 326 14.69 11.79 5.85
C ALA A 326 13.80 12.89 5.26
N ARG A 327 12.61 12.54 4.76
CA ARG A 327 11.65 13.54 4.26
C ARG A 327 11.07 14.38 5.40
N THR A 328 10.79 13.76 6.55
CA THR A 328 10.31 14.46 7.76
C THR A 328 11.28 15.55 8.19
N GLY A 329 12.59 15.27 8.20
CA GLY A 329 13.62 16.25 8.54
C GLY A 329 13.65 17.49 7.63
N LYS A 330 13.14 17.39 6.39
CA LYS A 330 13.04 18.51 5.45
C LYS A 330 11.71 19.28 5.55
N VAL A 331 10.63 18.56 5.83
CA VAL A 331 9.26 19.11 5.83
C VAL A 331 8.94 19.86 7.13
N LEU A 332 9.44 19.40 8.28
CA LEU A 332 9.21 20.08 9.56
C LEU A 332 9.80 21.49 9.57
N ARG A 333 9.16 22.49 10.14
CA ARG A 333 9.81 23.79 10.42
C ARG A 333 10.91 23.62 11.47
N PRO A 334 11.89 24.54 11.56
CA PRO A 334 12.79 24.58 12.71
C PRO A 334 11.98 24.65 14.02
N GLY A 335 12.27 23.77 14.98
CA GLY A 335 11.48 23.60 16.20
C GLY A 335 10.20 22.76 16.05
N GLY A 336 9.88 22.30 14.83
CA GLY A 336 8.82 21.33 14.56
C GLY A 336 9.16 19.93 15.09
N GLU A 337 8.13 19.13 15.31
CA GLU A 337 8.24 17.84 16.01
C GLU A 337 7.80 16.66 15.16
N LEU A 338 8.57 15.57 15.18
CA LEU A 338 8.12 14.24 14.80
C LEU A 338 7.74 13.47 16.05
N TRP A 339 6.54 12.88 16.04
CA TRP A 339 6.10 11.88 17.01
C TRP A 339 5.90 10.55 16.30
N THR A 340 6.64 9.53 16.74
CA THR A 340 6.57 8.22 16.10
C THR A 340 6.59 7.09 17.12
N VAL A 341 5.87 6.02 16.78
CA VAL A 341 5.84 4.78 17.55
C VAL A 341 6.50 3.68 16.72
N TYR A 342 7.34 2.85 17.33
CA TYR A 342 7.92 1.69 16.65
C TYR A 342 8.16 0.51 17.60
N ASN A 343 8.26 -0.69 17.03
CA ASN A 343 8.56 -1.90 17.81
C ASN A 343 9.93 -1.77 18.48
N ASN A 344 10.04 -2.16 19.75
CA ASN A 344 11.26 -2.05 20.56
C ASN A 344 12.52 -2.70 19.94
N HIS A 345 12.36 -3.72 19.09
CA HIS A 345 13.48 -4.41 18.44
C HIS A 345 14.01 -3.66 17.20
N LEU A 346 13.25 -2.71 16.67
CA LEU A 346 13.68 -1.84 15.58
C LEU A 346 14.40 -0.66 16.21
N ASN A 347 15.73 -0.65 16.18
CA ASN A 347 16.56 0.39 16.80
C ASN A 347 16.49 1.72 16.00
N HIS A 348 15.29 2.28 15.84
CA HIS A 348 15.04 3.45 15.00
C HIS A 348 15.45 4.77 15.65
N ARG A 349 15.69 4.80 16.97
CA ARG A 349 16.08 6.04 17.67
C ARG A 349 17.26 6.73 16.99
N THR A 350 18.34 6.01 16.74
CA THR A 350 19.55 6.56 16.10
C THR A 350 19.27 7.06 14.68
N VAL A 351 18.40 6.37 13.94
CA VAL A 351 18.02 6.77 12.58
C VAL A 351 17.19 8.05 12.62
N VAL A 352 16.18 8.11 13.47
CA VAL A 352 15.32 9.29 13.61
C VAL A 352 16.15 10.47 14.12
N GLU A 353 17.03 10.26 15.08
CA GLU A 353 17.89 11.30 15.63
C GLU A 353 18.81 11.91 14.57
N ARG A 354 19.39 11.06 13.71
CA ARG A 354 20.22 11.50 12.58
C ARG A 354 19.41 12.23 11.50
N MET A 355 18.22 11.74 11.19
CA MET A 355 17.44 12.23 10.04
C MET A 355 16.56 13.44 10.36
N VAL A 356 16.14 13.60 11.62
CA VAL A 356 15.18 14.64 12.03
C VAL A 356 15.80 15.61 13.04
N GLY A 357 16.41 15.10 14.10
CA GLY A 357 17.05 15.91 15.14
C GLY A 357 16.93 15.32 16.54
N ARG A 358 17.21 16.13 17.57
CA ARG A 358 17.29 15.69 18.98
C ARG A 358 16.07 14.84 19.34
N THR A 359 16.32 13.60 19.77
CA THR A 359 15.27 12.60 19.98
C THR A 359 15.24 12.10 21.43
N GLU A 360 14.06 12.15 22.03
CA GLU A 360 13.76 11.63 23.36
C GLU A 360 12.71 10.53 23.32
N VAL A 361 12.81 9.58 24.26
CA VAL A 361 11.79 8.54 24.47
C VAL A 361 10.74 9.13 25.41
N VAL A 362 9.52 9.26 24.94
CA VAL A 362 8.39 9.81 25.72
C VAL A 362 7.61 8.70 26.42
N GLY A 363 7.52 7.53 25.78
CA GLY A 363 6.82 6.38 26.33
C GLY A 363 7.46 5.08 25.86
N ARG A 364 7.46 4.07 26.73
CA ARG A 364 7.89 2.72 26.36
C ARG A 364 7.07 1.68 27.11
N ASN A 365 6.48 0.76 26.35
CA ASN A 365 5.83 -0.42 26.90
C ASN A 365 6.57 -1.69 26.46
N ARG A 366 6.01 -2.87 26.77
CA ARG A 366 6.62 -4.16 26.44
C ARG A 366 6.93 -4.35 24.95
N LYS A 367 6.11 -3.79 24.05
CA LYS A 367 6.21 -3.98 22.59
C LYS A 367 6.75 -2.76 21.86
N PHE A 368 6.39 -1.55 22.28
CA PHE A 368 6.58 -0.33 21.52
C PHE A 368 7.33 0.74 22.30
N THR A 369 8.04 1.59 21.56
CA THR A 369 8.65 2.84 22.02
C THR A 369 8.00 3.98 21.25
N VAL A 370 7.59 5.03 21.96
CA VAL A 370 7.16 6.32 21.41
C VAL A 370 8.29 7.32 21.62
N THR A 371 8.68 7.99 20.54
CA THR A 371 9.70 9.05 20.58
C THR A 371 9.16 10.37 20.09
N ARG A 372 9.71 11.45 20.65
CA ARG A 372 9.58 12.81 20.16
C ARG A 372 10.94 13.26 19.62
N SER A 373 10.96 13.81 18.42
CA SER A 373 12.16 14.31 17.76
C SER A 373 11.94 15.74 17.31
N VAL A 374 12.83 16.65 17.70
CA VAL A 374 12.72 18.08 17.37
C VAL A 374 13.69 18.43 16.27
N ARG A 375 13.20 19.04 15.18
CA ARG A 375 14.07 19.56 14.12
C ARG A 375 14.90 20.73 14.65
N GLY A 376 16.22 20.62 14.54
CA GLY A 376 17.16 21.66 15.00
C GLY A 376 17.04 22.98 14.21
N LEU A 377 17.54 24.07 14.80
CA LEU A 377 17.61 25.40 14.19
C LEU A 377 18.74 25.55 13.15
N HIS A 378 19.67 24.61 13.07
CA HIS A 378 20.80 24.68 12.16
C HIS A 378 20.45 24.03 10.81
N GLY A 379 20.65 24.78 9.72
CA GLY A 379 20.51 24.28 8.36
C GLY A 379 21.36 23.03 8.15
N PHE A 380 20.80 22.02 7.50
CA PHE A 380 21.56 20.89 6.99
C PHE A 380 22.43 21.36 5.82
N ASP A 381 23.51 22.08 6.12
CA ASP A 381 24.69 22.13 5.27
C ASP A 381 25.73 21.17 5.85
N ALA A 382 26.29 20.33 4.96
CA ALA A 382 27.35 19.35 5.17
C ALA A 382 26.97 17.97 5.75
N VAL A 383 26.44 17.08 4.90
CA VAL A 383 27.02 15.72 4.71
C VAL A 383 26.86 15.32 3.25
N ALA A 384 27.60 15.98 2.36
CA ALA A 384 27.77 15.58 0.97
C ALA A 384 29.26 15.55 0.61
N THR A 385 30.06 14.82 1.39
CA THR A 385 31.41 14.37 1.00
C THR A 385 31.84 13.26 1.96
N GLY A 386 32.06 12.05 1.45
CA GLY A 386 32.83 11.04 2.17
C GLY A 386 32.23 9.64 2.26
N VAL A 387 31.95 9.00 1.13
CA VAL A 387 32.27 7.57 0.96
C VAL A 387 32.86 7.42 -0.44
N GLY A 388 34.17 7.22 -0.49
CA GLY A 388 34.89 6.93 -1.72
C GLY A 388 34.75 5.46 -2.09
N VAL A 389 34.68 5.26 -3.41
CA VAL A 389 35.00 4.10 -4.26
C VAL A 389 34.50 2.72 -3.82
#